data_AF-A0A263D651-F1
#
_entry.id   AF-A0A263D651-F1
#
_cell.length_a   1.000
_cell.length_b   1.000
_cell.length_c   1.000
_cell.angle_alpha   90.00
_cell.angle_beta   90.00
_cell.angle_gamma   90.00
#
_symmetry.space_group_name_H-M   'P 1'
#
loop_
_entity.id
_entity.type
_entity.pdbx_description
1 polymer ?
#
loop_
_entity_poly.entity_id
_entity_poly.type
_entity_poly.pdbx_seq_one_letter_code
_entity_poly.pdbx_strand_id
1 'polypeptide(L)'
;MPTVTLNLRNDPAHLDEIELDDLTPKARALALAIAASELHTPGLIHAMHESGETRPWRGWAHQFPRALVTTPSGYLEIEARAFPPDWQIPTHDRTRLPGQWVIEHADDLVDRDGALTRLRARGIRPSHEEFRARTSKGDMPRPARHVSTGGTEMPLWSAADLDTWAREHVVTTTEAAPLMGVRDAPAARRKLDRWGVQPIFRQPGRDGQNLYDTAEIRERVAQAPGRGARTDLT
;
A
#
# COMPACT_ATOMS: atom_id res chain seq x y z
N MET A 1 -26.41 2.05 0.39
CA MET A 1 -25.04 1.75 0.84
C MET A 1 -25.17 1.00 2.16
N PRO A 2 -24.42 -0.09 2.39
CA PRO A 2 -24.61 -0.92 3.57
C PRO A 2 -24.09 -0.20 4.82
N THR A 3 -24.95 0.00 5.82
CA THR A 3 -24.60 0.62 7.10
C THR A 3 -24.70 -0.38 8.25
N VAL A 4 -23.92 -0.16 9.31
CA VAL A 4 -24.03 -0.89 10.58
C VAL A 4 -24.12 0.07 11.75
N THR A 5 -24.91 -0.29 12.75
CA THR A 5 -25.06 0.48 13.99
C THR A 5 -24.21 -0.17 15.07
N LEU A 6 -23.25 0.58 15.62
CA LEU A 6 -22.28 0.08 16.60
C LEU A 6 -22.36 0.88 17.90
N ASN A 7 -22.10 0.22 19.03
CA ASN A 7 -21.95 0.87 20.33
C ASN A 7 -20.46 0.98 20.70
N LEU A 8 -19.71 1.79 19.95
CA LEU A 8 -18.25 1.93 20.12
C LEU A 8 -17.87 2.63 21.43
N ARG A 9 -18.78 3.46 21.97
CA ARG A 9 -18.59 4.23 23.21
C ARG A 9 -19.02 3.46 24.47
N ASN A 10 -19.56 2.25 24.32
CA ASN A 10 -20.18 1.47 25.39
C ASN A 10 -21.25 2.28 26.16
N ASP A 11 -22.03 3.07 25.42
CA ASP A 11 -23.10 3.92 25.91
C ASP A 11 -24.35 3.64 25.05
N PRO A 12 -25.36 2.92 25.58
CA PRO A 12 -26.52 2.52 24.78
C PRO A 12 -27.35 3.72 24.29
N ALA A 13 -27.16 4.92 24.86
CA ALA A 13 -27.80 6.13 24.37
C ALA A 13 -27.10 6.73 23.14
N HIS A 14 -25.89 6.25 22.80
CA HIS A 14 -25.06 6.77 21.73
C HIS A 14 -24.62 5.65 20.79
N LEU A 15 -25.49 5.34 19.83
CA LEU A 15 -25.18 4.44 18.73
C LEU A 15 -24.55 5.22 17.57
N ASP A 16 -23.45 4.71 17.06
CA ASP A 16 -22.75 5.26 15.89
C ASP A 16 -23.19 4.50 14.64
N GLU A 17 -23.74 5.21 13.65
CA GLU A 17 -24.03 4.65 12.32
C GLU A 17 -22.77 4.73 11.45
N ILE A 18 -22.37 3.59 10.91
CA ILE A 18 -21.15 3.43 10.12
C ILE A 18 -21.51 3.01 8.71
N GLU A 19 -21.07 3.80 7.73
CA GLU A 19 -21.12 3.43 6.33
C GLU A 19 -19.98 2.46 6.00
N LEU A 20 -20.30 1.21 5.66
CA LEU A 20 -19.29 0.16 5.46
C LEU A 20 -18.45 0.39 4.20
N ASP A 21 -19.01 1.08 3.20
CA ASP A 21 -18.30 1.40 1.97
C ASP A 21 -17.20 2.47 2.21
N ASP A 22 -17.28 3.21 3.32
CA ASP A 22 -16.26 4.18 3.76
C ASP A 22 -15.09 3.53 4.51
N LEU A 23 -15.21 2.25 4.86
CA LEU A 23 -14.16 1.49 5.53
C LEU A 23 -13.33 0.65 4.56
N THR A 24 -12.03 0.54 4.85
CA THR A 24 -11.17 -0.51 4.28
C THR A 24 -11.74 -1.89 4.61
N PRO A 25 -11.56 -2.91 3.77
CA PRO A 25 -11.99 -4.28 4.04
C PRO A 25 -11.67 -4.79 5.45
N LYS A 26 -10.49 -4.48 6.00
CA LYS A 26 -10.14 -4.89 7.37
C LYS A 26 -10.95 -4.14 8.44
N ALA A 27 -11.17 -2.84 8.26
CA ALA A 27 -12.04 -2.04 9.14
C ALA A 27 -13.52 -2.41 8.99
N ARG A 28 -13.96 -2.76 7.79
CA ARG A 28 -15.30 -3.31 7.50
C ARG A 28 -15.49 -4.66 8.19
N ALA A 29 -14.53 -5.56 8.07
CA ALA A 29 -14.54 -6.84 8.75
C ALA A 29 -14.60 -6.66 10.28
N LEU A 30 -13.84 -5.70 10.81
CA LEU A 30 -13.91 -5.29 12.21
C LEU A 30 -15.31 -4.78 12.58
N ALA A 31 -15.88 -3.86 11.81
CA ALA A 31 -17.21 -3.30 12.03
C ALA A 31 -18.30 -4.40 12.03
N LEU A 32 -18.24 -5.32 11.07
CA LEU A 32 -19.13 -6.46 10.97
C LEU A 32 -18.97 -7.44 12.13
N ALA A 33 -17.73 -7.71 12.57
CA ALA A 33 -17.47 -8.56 13.72
C ALA A 33 -18.03 -7.94 15.02
N ILE A 34 -17.92 -6.62 15.18
CA ILE A 34 -18.54 -5.89 16.31
C ILE A 34 -20.07 -5.94 16.19
N ALA A 35 -20.62 -5.68 15.01
CA ALA A 35 -22.07 -5.73 14.77
C ALA A 35 -22.67 -7.13 14.98
N ALA A 36 -21.88 -8.18 14.79
CA ALA A 36 -22.29 -9.55 15.03
C ALA A 36 -22.28 -9.93 16.53
N SER A 37 -21.55 -9.18 17.37
CA SER A 37 -21.49 -9.40 18.81
C SER A 37 -22.83 -9.08 19.48
N GLU A 38 -23.22 -9.85 20.50
CA GLU A 38 -24.54 -9.71 21.15
C GLU A 38 -24.79 -8.31 21.74
N LEU A 39 -23.73 -7.62 22.14
CA LEU A 39 -23.83 -6.31 22.76
C LEU A 39 -23.70 -5.17 21.75
N HIS A 40 -23.35 -5.46 20.49
CA HIS A 40 -22.84 -4.48 19.51
C HIS A 40 -21.71 -3.60 20.06
N THR A 41 -21.18 -3.98 21.23
CA THR A 41 -20.01 -3.41 21.82
C THR A 41 -18.86 -4.16 21.20
N PRO A 42 -17.69 -3.51 21.16
CA PRO A 42 -16.51 -4.24 20.84
C PRO A 42 -16.43 -5.34 21.96
N GLY A 43 -16.44 -6.62 21.57
CA GLY A 43 -16.29 -7.81 22.44
C GLY A 43 -14.99 -8.58 22.15
N LEU A 44 -14.77 -9.77 22.70
CA LEU A 44 -13.56 -10.56 22.39
C LEU A 44 -13.55 -11.00 20.90
N ILE A 45 -12.96 -10.19 20.03
CA ILE A 45 -12.79 -10.51 18.62
C ILE A 45 -11.61 -11.46 18.51
N HIS A 46 -11.81 -12.60 17.86
CA HIS A 46 -10.72 -13.51 17.54
C HIS A 46 -10.10 -13.09 16.20
N ALA A 47 -8.79 -12.87 16.18
CA ALA A 47 -8.03 -12.73 14.96
C ALA A 47 -7.56 -14.13 14.51
N MET A 48 -7.41 -14.32 13.21
CA MET A 48 -6.91 -15.57 12.64
C MET A 48 -5.70 -15.29 11.75
N HIS A 49 -4.63 -16.03 11.95
CA HIS A 49 -3.44 -16.02 11.11
C HIS A 49 -3.61 -16.98 9.93
N GLU A 50 -2.88 -16.76 8.83
CA GLU A 50 -2.92 -17.62 7.63
C GLU A 50 -2.56 -19.09 7.91
N SER A 51 -1.80 -19.37 8.97
CA SER A 51 -1.51 -20.74 9.41
C SER A 51 -2.70 -21.48 10.04
N GLY A 52 -3.85 -20.81 10.20
CA GLY A 52 -5.01 -21.30 10.92
C GLY A 52 -4.95 -21.07 12.43
N GLU A 53 -3.89 -20.42 12.93
CA GLU A 53 -3.82 -20.04 14.34
C GLU A 53 -4.85 -18.94 14.65
N THR A 54 -5.69 -19.17 15.67
CA THR A 54 -6.63 -18.17 16.17
C THR A 54 -6.16 -17.61 17.51
N ARG A 55 -6.19 -16.29 17.67
CA ARG A 55 -5.90 -15.63 18.96
C ARG A 55 -6.97 -14.60 19.29
N PRO A 56 -7.36 -14.48 20.58
CA PRO A 56 -8.13 -13.32 21.00
C PRO A 56 -7.32 -12.06 20.74
N TRP A 57 -7.91 -11.10 20.06
CA TRP A 57 -7.35 -9.77 19.93
C TRP A 57 -7.52 -9.03 21.26
N ARG A 58 -6.38 -8.76 21.93
CA ARG A 58 -6.35 -8.19 23.28
C ARG A 58 -6.30 -6.66 23.30
N GLY A 59 -6.26 -6.00 22.15
CA GLY A 59 -6.09 -4.56 22.08
C GLY A 59 -7.36 -3.82 21.68
N TRP A 60 -8.00 -3.14 22.63
CA TRP A 60 -8.47 -1.77 22.37
C TRP A 60 -7.88 -0.87 23.45
N ALA A 61 -7.56 0.38 23.10
CA ALA A 61 -7.60 1.41 24.12
C ALA A 61 -9.01 1.38 24.71
N HIS A 62 -9.14 1.04 25.99
CA HIS A 62 -10.42 0.76 26.64
C HIS A 62 -11.46 1.84 26.30
N GLN A 63 -12.40 1.51 25.41
CA GLN A 63 -13.46 2.38 24.86
C GLN A 63 -12.97 3.39 23.81
N PHE A 64 -13.79 3.64 22.79
CA PHE A 64 -13.70 4.86 21.97
C PHE A 64 -13.66 6.05 22.93
N PRO A 65 -12.50 6.71 23.14
CA PRO A 65 -12.39 7.78 24.11
C PRO A 65 -13.32 8.90 23.66
N ARG A 66 -14.21 9.35 24.54
CA ARG A 66 -15.09 10.51 24.27
C ARG A 66 -14.31 11.77 23.83
N ALA A 67 -13.01 11.83 24.15
CA ALA A 67 -12.10 12.90 23.81
C ALA A 67 -11.35 12.71 22.47
N LEU A 68 -11.54 11.60 21.74
CA LEU A 68 -10.90 11.46 20.43
C LEU A 68 -11.56 12.42 19.43
N VAL A 69 -10.72 13.15 18.69
CA VAL A 69 -11.10 14.02 17.57
C VAL A 69 -11.44 13.20 16.31
N THR A 70 -11.49 11.87 16.41
CA THR A 70 -11.74 10.98 15.26
C THR A 70 -13.20 10.64 15.09
N THR A 71 -13.62 10.38 13.86
CA THR A 71 -14.95 9.85 13.57
C THR A 71 -15.02 8.37 13.97
N PRO A 72 -16.22 7.82 14.20
CA PRO A 72 -16.40 6.39 14.42
C PRO A 72 -15.73 5.51 13.36
N SER A 73 -15.87 5.86 12.07
CA SER A 73 -15.18 5.17 10.97
C SER A 73 -13.65 5.31 11.06
N GLY A 74 -13.14 6.50 11.35
CA GLY A 74 -11.71 6.73 11.53
C GLY A 74 -11.12 5.98 12.72
N TYR A 75 -11.90 5.74 13.78
CA TYR A 75 -11.49 4.87 14.88
C TYR A 75 -11.38 3.40 14.45
N LEU A 76 -12.37 2.89 13.71
CA LEU A 76 -12.33 1.52 13.17
C LEU A 76 -11.12 1.31 12.24
N GLU A 77 -10.76 2.32 11.44
CA GLU A 77 -9.55 2.31 10.62
C GLU A 77 -8.26 2.20 11.46
N ILE A 78 -8.15 2.98 12.54
CA ILE A 78 -7.01 2.94 13.45
C ILE A 78 -6.90 1.55 14.10
N GLU A 79 -8.00 1.04 14.65
CA GLU A 79 -8.03 -0.25 15.33
C GLU A 79 -7.74 -1.42 14.36
N ALA A 80 -8.30 -1.39 13.15
CA ALA A 80 -8.06 -2.42 12.14
C ALA A 80 -6.57 -2.50 11.73
N ARG A 81 -5.84 -1.38 11.75
CA ARG A 81 -4.40 -1.35 11.44
C ARG A 81 -3.51 -1.80 12.58
N ALA A 82 -4.01 -1.80 13.81
CA ALA A 82 -3.28 -2.34 14.94
C ALA A 82 -3.13 -3.87 14.84
N PHE A 83 -4.02 -4.54 14.10
CA PHE A 83 -3.86 -5.96 13.79
C PHE A 83 -2.63 -6.17 12.90
N PRO A 84 -1.79 -7.18 13.19
CA PRO A 84 -0.68 -7.52 12.32
C PRO A 84 -1.16 -7.81 10.88
N PRO A 85 -0.30 -7.54 9.86
CA PRO A 85 -0.71 -7.58 8.45
C PRO A 85 -1.10 -8.99 7.98
N ASP A 86 -0.48 -10.02 8.56
CA ASP A 86 -0.70 -11.45 8.36
C ASP A 86 -1.93 -12.00 9.12
N TRP A 87 -2.63 -11.14 9.88
CA TRP A 87 -3.80 -11.52 10.67
C TRP A 87 -5.08 -10.92 10.08
N GLN A 88 -6.10 -11.76 10.00
CA GLN A 88 -7.40 -11.48 9.42
C GLN A 88 -8.48 -11.49 10.52
N ILE A 89 -9.56 -10.76 10.28
CA ILE A 89 -10.72 -10.70 11.17
C ILE A 89 -11.81 -11.57 10.55
N PRO A 90 -12.08 -12.77 11.09
CA PRO A 90 -13.14 -13.61 10.60
C PRO A 90 -14.50 -12.95 10.92
N THR A 91 -15.33 -12.78 9.90
CA THR A 91 -16.69 -12.29 10.06
C THR A 91 -17.67 -13.46 10.03
N HIS A 92 -18.72 -13.36 10.85
CA HIS A 92 -19.82 -14.32 10.80
C HIS A 92 -20.84 -13.84 9.77
N ASP A 93 -20.89 -14.50 8.62
CA ASP A 93 -21.99 -14.30 7.69
C ASP A 93 -23.25 -14.95 8.26
N ARG A 94 -24.17 -14.15 8.80
CA ARG A 94 -25.44 -14.62 9.38
C ARG A 94 -26.34 -15.32 8.35
N THR A 95 -26.05 -15.20 7.06
CA THR A 95 -26.78 -15.92 5.99
C THR A 95 -26.20 -17.30 5.72
N ARG A 96 -25.02 -17.63 6.25
CA ARG A 96 -24.36 -18.94 6.11
C ARG A 96 -24.61 -19.82 7.33
N LEU A 97 -24.45 -21.13 7.12
CA LEU A 97 -24.60 -22.13 8.17
C LEU A 97 -23.62 -21.86 9.33
N PRO A 98 -24.01 -22.17 10.59
CA PRO A 98 -23.12 -22.08 11.74
C PRO A 98 -21.79 -22.78 11.47
N GLY A 99 -20.67 -22.07 11.68
CA GLY A 99 -19.32 -22.60 11.47
C GLY A 99 -18.67 -22.25 10.12
N GLN A 100 -19.36 -21.56 9.21
CA GLN A 100 -18.73 -20.97 8.02
C GLN A 100 -18.28 -19.53 8.29
N TRP A 101 -16.99 -19.38 8.60
CA TRP A 101 -16.35 -18.08 8.70
C TRP A 101 -16.10 -17.51 7.31
N VAL A 102 -16.47 -16.23 7.12
CA VAL A 102 -16.02 -15.48 5.95
C VAL A 102 -14.78 -14.71 6.37
N ILE A 103 -13.68 -15.02 5.71
CA ILE A 103 -12.49 -14.19 5.78
C ILE A 103 -12.68 -13.14 4.68
N GLU A 104 -13.03 -11.91 5.06
CA GLU A 104 -12.80 -10.81 4.13
C GLU A 104 -11.28 -10.64 4.02
N HIS A 105 -10.74 -10.83 2.82
CA HIS A 105 -9.32 -10.60 2.59
C HIS A 105 -8.97 -9.18 3.03
N ALA A 106 -7.96 -9.05 3.89
CA ALA A 106 -7.41 -7.75 4.21
C ALA A 106 -7.03 -7.07 2.89
N ASP A 107 -7.43 -5.82 2.74
CA ASP A 107 -7.05 -5.05 1.57
C ASP A 107 -5.53 -4.99 1.46
N ASP A 108 -5.01 -4.95 0.24
CA ASP A 108 -3.58 -4.76 0.03
C ASP A 108 -3.15 -3.29 0.18
N LEU A 109 -4.09 -2.45 0.64
CA LEU A 109 -3.89 -1.05 0.89
C LEU A 109 -2.94 -0.79 2.07
N VAL A 110 -1.94 0.03 1.79
CA VAL A 110 -0.97 0.51 2.78
C VAL A 110 -1.03 2.03 2.88
N ASP A 111 -0.77 2.57 4.06
CA ASP A 111 -0.54 4.00 4.21
C ASP A 111 0.79 4.42 3.58
N ARG A 112 1.10 5.71 3.66
CA ARG A 112 2.33 6.25 3.09
C ARG A 112 3.58 5.57 3.65
N ASP A 113 3.61 5.28 4.95
CA ASP A 113 4.81 4.73 5.60
C ASP A 113 4.98 3.24 5.23
N GLY A 114 3.87 2.51 5.11
CA GLY A 114 3.83 1.17 4.53
C GLY A 114 4.25 1.14 3.06
N ALA A 115 3.78 2.09 2.25
CA ALA A 115 4.18 2.25 0.85
C ALA A 115 5.69 2.49 0.74
N LEU A 116 6.23 3.41 1.53
CA LEU A 116 7.67 3.69 1.58
C LEU A 116 8.48 2.48 2.06
N THR A 117 7.99 1.76 3.08
CA THR A 117 8.64 0.54 3.57
C THR A 117 8.72 -0.52 2.47
N ARG A 118 7.64 -0.68 1.70
CA ARG A 118 7.58 -1.62 0.58
C ARG A 118 8.52 -1.22 -0.55
N LEU A 119 8.53 0.06 -0.95
CA LEU A 119 9.46 0.58 -1.95
C LEU A 119 10.93 0.40 -1.51
N ARG A 120 11.23 0.64 -0.23
CA ARG A 120 12.58 0.44 0.34
C ARG A 120 13.03 -1.01 0.25
N ALA A 121 12.13 -1.97 0.46
CA ALA A 121 12.41 -3.39 0.29
C ALA A 121 12.77 -3.74 -1.17
N ARG A 122 12.30 -2.95 -2.15
CA ARG A 122 12.69 -3.02 -3.56
C ARG A 122 13.92 -2.18 -3.91
N GLY A 123 14.57 -1.55 -2.93
CA GLY A 123 15.73 -0.67 -3.12
C GLY A 123 15.38 0.76 -3.55
N ILE A 124 14.10 1.11 -3.64
CA ILE A 124 13.60 2.44 -4.01
C ILE A 124 13.40 3.23 -2.71
N ARG A 125 14.17 4.31 -2.51
CA ARG A 125 14.24 5.02 -1.22
C ARG A 125 13.85 6.50 -1.32
N PRO A 126 12.62 6.83 -1.75
CA PRO A 126 12.19 8.21 -1.75
C PRO A 126 12.04 8.73 -0.33
N SER A 127 12.33 10.01 -0.13
CA SER A 127 11.88 10.74 1.04
C SER A 127 10.35 10.87 1.03
N HIS A 128 9.75 11.27 2.16
CA HIS A 128 8.31 11.49 2.23
C HIS A 128 7.86 12.59 1.25
N GLU A 129 8.68 13.64 1.12
CA GLU A 129 8.40 14.77 0.24
C GLU A 129 8.53 14.38 -1.24
N GLU A 130 9.58 13.62 -1.59
CA GLU A 130 9.76 13.10 -2.96
C GLU A 130 8.63 12.17 -3.35
N PHE A 131 8.24 11.24 -2.47
CA PHE A 131 7.13 10.33 -2.72
C PHE A 131 5.83 11.10 -2.96
N ARG A 132 5.55 12.11 -2.13
CA ARG A 132 4.38 13.00 -2.30
C ARG A 132 4.45 13.75 -3.62
N ALA A 133 5.56 14.40 -3.92
CA ALA A 133 5.72 15.20 -5.13
C ALA A 133 5.57 14.36 -6.40
N ARG A 134 6.17 13.16 -6.45
CA ARG A 134 6.06 12.23 -7.58
C ARG A 134 4.65 11.67 -7.74
N THR A 135 3.99 11.31 -6.63
CA THR A 135 2.59 10.87 -6.65
C THR A 135 1.68 11.97 -7.21
N SER A 136 1.87 13.23 -6.79
CA SER A 136 1.10 14.37 -7.32
C SER A 136 1.37 14.64 -8.79
N LYS A 137 2.59 14.43 -9.28
CA LYS A 137 2.94 14.55 -10.71
C LYS A 137 2.44 13.40 -11.57
N GLY A 138 2.07 12.28 -10.96
CA GLY A 138 1.68 11.05 -11.67
C GLY A 138 2.86 10.14 -12.03
N ASP A 139 4.05 10.42 -11.51
CA ASP A 139 5.26 9.61 -11.73
C ASP A 139 5.32 8.39 -10.80
N MET A 140 4.35 8.27 -9.88
CA MET A 140 4.16 7.17 -8.94
C MET A 140 2.66 6.83 -8.85
N PRO A 141 2.31 5.60 -8.41
CA PRO A 141 0.93 5.20 -8.22
C PRO A 141 0.18 6.19 -7.34
N ARG A 142 -1.01 6.59 -7.78
CA ARG A 142 -1.90 7.43 -6.98
C ARG A 142 -2.46 6.62 -5.81
N PRO A 143 -2.90 7.29 -4.72
CA PRO A 143 -3.68 6.62 -3.71
C PRO A 143 -4.89 5.97 -4.37
N ALA A 144 -5.08 4.67 -4.13
CA ALA A 144 -6.26 3.94 -4.57
C ALA A 144 -7.50 4.38 -3.76
N ARG A 145 -7.28 4.86 -2.53
CA ARG A 145 -8.32 5.26 -1.61
C ARG A 145 -7.87 6.38 -0.68
N HIS A 146 -8.84 7.13 -0.16
CA HIS A 146 -8.65 8.03 0.96
C HIS A 146 -9.58 7.63 2.11
N VAL A 147 -9.08 7.66 3.34
CA VAL A 147 -9.89 7.40 4.54
C VAL A 147 -9.81 8.60 5.49
N SER A 148 -10.94 8.99 6.07
CA SER A 148 -10.96 10.06 7.06
C SER A 148 -10.55 9.53 8.43
N THR A 149 -9.52 10.11 9.02
CA THR A 149 -9.03 9.77 10.35
C THR A 149 -8.79 11.06 11.11
N GLY A 150 -9.54 11.33 12.18
CA GLY A 150 -9.32 12.55 12.97
C GLY A 150 -9.61 13.87 12.24
N GLY A 151 -10.48 13.86 11.21
CA GLY A 151 -10.67 15.03 10.33
C GLY A 151 -9.53 15.27 9.34
N THR A 152 -8.55 14.37 9.29
CA THR A 152 -7.50 14.37 8.26
C THR A 152 -7.78 13.27 7.25
N GLU A 153 -7.72 13.62 5.97
CA GLU A 153 -7.81 12.64 4.89
C GLU A 153 -6.47 11.91 4.73
N MET A 154 -6.48 10.60 4.98
CA MET A 154 -5.31 9.75 4.88
C MET A 154 -5.35 8.94 3.57
N PRO A 155 -4.42 9.18 2.64
CA PRO A 155 -4.31 8.41 1.42
C PRO A 155 -3.80 6.98 1.69
N LEU A 156 -4.29 6.03 0.91
CA LEU A 156 -3.90 4.63 0.91
C LEU A 156 -3.56 4.16 -0.49
N TRP A 157 -2.48 3.39 -0.62
CA TRP A 157 -1.95 2.88 -1.87
C TRP A 157 -2.10 1.36 -1.93
N SER A 158 -2.46 0.82 -3.10
CA SER A 158 -2.40 -0.63 -3.32
C SER A 158 -0.94 -1.10 -3.31
N ALA A 159 -0.66 -2.10 -2.49
CA ALA A 159 0.64 -2.74 -2.44
C ALA A 159 1.01 -3.43 -3.76
N ALA A 160 0.02 -4.03 -4.45
CA ALA A 160 0.21 -4.64 -5.76
C ALA A 160 0.55 -3.59 -6.83
N ASP A 161 -0.12 -2.44 -6.83
CA ASP A 161 0.19 -1.34 -7.75
C ASP A 161 1.59 -0.78 -7.51
N LEU A 162 1.99 -0.61 -6.24
CA LEU A 162 3.35 -0.19 -5.88
C LEU A 162 4.41 -1.18 -6.36
N ASP A 163 4.17 -2.48 -6.18
CA ASP A 163 5.09 -3.53 -6.63
C ASP A 163 5.17 -3.63 -8.15
N THR A 164 4.05 -3.47 -8.84
CA THR A 164 3.97 -3.48 -10.30
C THR A 164 4.71 -2.27 -10.85
N TRP A 165 4.42 -1.07 -10.33
CA TRP A 165 5.13 0.15 -10.69
C TRP A 165 6.63 0.04 -10.46
N ALA A 166 7.05 -0.43 -9.29
CA ALA A 166 8.47 -0.58 -8.93
C ALA A 166 9.22 -1.50 -9.91
N ARG A 167 8.55 -2.53 -10.43
CA ARG A 167 9.12 -3.48 -11.40
C ARG A 167 9.19 -2.92 -12.82
N GLU A 168 8.20 -2.13 -13.22
CA GLU A 168 8.06 -1.66 -14.60
C GLU A 168 8.75 -0.33 -14.88
N HIS A 169 8.86 0.54 -13.87
CA HIS A 169 9.30 1.92 -14.04
C HIS A 169 10.74 2.16 -13.60
N VAL A 170 11.34 1.23 -12.86
CA VAL A 170 12.69 1.39 -12.31
C VAL A 170 13.57 0.20 -12.67
N VAL A 171 14.74 0.48 -13.28
CA VAL A 171 15.72 -0.55 -13.67
C VAL A 171 17.10 -0.24 -13.10
N THR A 172 17.85 -1.27 -12.75
CA THR A 172 19.26 -1.15 -12.37
C THR A 172 20.14 -0.82 -13.58
N THR A 173 21.38 -0.36 -13.35
CA THR A 173 22.39 -0.20 -14.40
C THR A 173 22.57 -1.48 -15.24
N THR A 174 22.50 -2.65 -14.59
CA THR A 174 22.64 -3.96 -15.27
C THR A 174 21.44 -4.24 -16.17
N GLU A 175 20.22 -4.00 -15.68
CA GLU A 175 18.98 -4.17 -16.47
C GLU A 175 18.84 -3.11 -17.58
N ALA A 176 19.40 -1.92 -17.39
CA ALA A 176 19.44 -0.88 -18.41
C ALA A 176 20.34 -1.24 -19.61
N ALA A 177 21.38 -2.04 -19.41
CA ALA A 177 22.33 -2.41 -20.47
C ALA A 177 21.66 -3.03 -21.71
N PRO A 178 20.83 -4.09 -21.60
CA PRO A 178 20.12 -4.64 -22.75
C PRO A 178 19.13 -3.64 -23.37
N LEU A 179 18.44 -2.81 -22.57
CA LEU A 179 17.50 -1.80 -23.09
C LEU A 179 18.19 -0.77 -23.98
N MET A 180 19.45 -0.45 -23.68
CA MET A 180 20.25 0.52 -24.43
C MET A 180 21.08 -0.10 -25.56
N GLY A 181 20.99 -1.43 -25.76
CA GLY A 181 21.80 -2.17 -26.73
C GLY A 181 23.30 -2.16 -26.44
N VAL A 182 23.70 -2.19 -25.16
CA VAL A 182 25.10 -2.24 -24.74
C VAL A 182 25.42 -3.53 -24.00
N ARG A 183 26.71 -3.90 -23.99
CA ARG A 183 27.16 -5.24 -23.56
C ARG A 183 27.07 -5.51 -22.06
N ASP A 184 27.26 -4.49 -21.23
CA ASP A 184 27.46 -4.64 -19.79
C ASP A 184 27.08 -3.36 -19.00
N ALA A 185 26.96 -3.50 -17.68
CA ALA A 185 26.61 -2.40 -16.78
C ALA A 185 27.63 -1.23 -16.82
N PRO A 186 28.97 -1.45 -16.86
CA PRO A 186 29.92 -0.35 -17.03
C PRO A 186 29.71 0.48 -18.32
N ALA A 187 29.40 -0.18 -19.44
CA ALA A 187 29.08 0.50 -20.69
C ALA A 187 27.75 1.27 -20.60
N ALA A 188 26.73 0.68 -19.96
CA ALA A 188 25.46 1.34 -19.71
C ALA A 188 25.65 2.61 -18.87
N ARG A 189 26.41 2.53 -17.76
CA ARG A 189 26.71 3.68 -16.90
C ARG A 189 27.35 4.83 -17.66
N ARG A 190 28.40 4.58 -18.46
CA ARG A 190 29.07 5.62 -19.26
C ARG A 190 28.13 6.24 -20.30
N LYS A 191 27.21 5.45 -20.85
CA LYS A 191 26.25 5.91 -21.85
C LYS A 191 25.13 6.75 -21.21
N LEU A 192 24.60 6.34 -20.06
CA LEU A 192 23.64 7.11 -19.26
C LEU A 192 24.22 8.47 -18.84
N ASP A 193 25.46 8.46 -18.33
CA ASP A 193 26.19 9.68 -17.96
C ASP A 193 26.35 10.64 -19.15
N ARG A 194 26.73 10.12 -20.32
CA ARG A 194 26.82 10.90 -21.57
C ARG A 194 25.47 11.47 -22.01
N TRP A 195 24.38 10.76 -21.78
CA TRP A 195 23.02 11.22 -22.06
C TRP A 195 22.47 12.19 -21.00
N GLY A 196 23.21 12.40 -19.91
CA GLY A 196 22.76 13.22 -18.78
C GLY A 196 21.64 12.58 -17.96
N VAL A 197 21.36 11.28 -18.15
CA VAL A 197 20.31 10.56 -17.41
C VAL A 197 20.80 10.30 -16.00
N GLN A 198 20.17 10.95 -15.02
CA GLN A 198 20.53 10.82 -13.62
C GLN A 198 19.84 9.61 -12.98
N PRO A 199 20.50 8.91 -12.05
CA PRO A 199 19.84 7.87 -11.28
C PRO A 199 18.80 8.49 -10.36
N ILE A 200 17.62 7.87 -10.27
CA ILE A 200 16.58 8.33 -9.35
C ILE A 200 16.83 7.78 -7.94
N PHE A 201 17.35 6.55 -7.84
CA PHE A 201 17.64 5.91 -6.56
C PHE A 201 18.92 5.07 -6.63
N ARG A 202 19.30 4.49 -5.49
CA ARG A 202 20.39 3.53 -5.37
C ARG A 202 19.96 2.37 -4.47
N GLN A 203 20.23 1.15 -4.92
CA GLN A 203 20.01 -0.06 -4.13
C GLN A 203 20.85 -0.05 -2.84
N PRO A 204 20.41 -0.77 -1.79
CA PRO A 204 21.17 -0.89 -0.55
C PRO A 204 22.51 -1.63 -0.74
N GLY A 205 23.45 -1.37 0.19
CA GLY A 205 24.72 -2.08 0.27
C GLY A 205 25.88 -1.37 -0.44
N ARG A 206 27.11 -1.82 -0.15
CA ARG A 206 28.34 -1.29 -0.76
C ARG A 206 28.31 -1.43 -2.28
N ASP A 207 27.80 -2.55 -2.75
CA ASP A 207 27.71 -2.92 -4.16
C ASP A 207 26.35 -2.57 -4.80
N GLY A 208 25.52 -1.80 -4.08
CA GLY A 208 24.21 -1.38 -4.55
C GLY A 208 24.30 -0.58 -5.86
N GLN A 209 23.52 -1.01 -6.87
CA GLN A 209 23.46 -0.38 -8.17
C GLN A 209 22.59 0.87 -8.16
N ASN A 210 22.89 1.78 -9.08
CA ASN A 210 22.02 2.90 -9.40
C ASN A 210 20.75 2.39 -10.09
N LEU A 211 19.64 3.05 -9.77
CA LEU A 211 18.31 2.78 -10.31
C LEU A 211 17.88 3.97 -11.17
N TYR A 212 17.40 3.68 -12.37
CA TYR A 212 17.07 4.66 -13.40
C TYR A 212 15.62 4.52 -13.84
N ASP A 213 15.06 5.61 -14.36
CA ASP A 213 13.72 5.61 -14.93
C ASP A 213 13.71 4.84 -16.25
N THR A 214 12.84 3.83 -16.34
CA THR A 214 12.74 3.00 -17.55
C THR A 214 12.18 3.79 -18.72
N ALA A 215 11.25 4.73 -18.49
CA ALA A 215 10.66 5.55 -19.53
C ALA A 215 11.69 6.55 -20.08
N GLU A 216 12.45 7.22 -19.21
CA GLU A 216 13.52 8.13 -19.63
C GLU A 216 14.58 7.40 -20.46
N ILE A 217 14.99 6.19 -20.06
CA ILE A 217 15.93 5.38 -20.84
C ILE A 217 15.38 5.08 -22.24
N ARG A 218 14.11 4.64 -22.33
CA ARG A 218 13.47 4.32 -23.61
C ARG A 218 13.36 5.55 -24.50
N GLU A 219 13.00 6.70 -23.94
CA GLU A 219 12.95 7.96 -24.67
C GLU A 219 14.33 8.33 -25.24
N ARG A 220 15.39 8.25 -24.43
CA ARG A 220 16.76 8.52 -24.89
C ARG A 220 17.23 7.54 -25.95
N VAL A 221 16.84 6.26 -25.86
CA VAL A 221 17.11 5.26 -26.90
C VAL A 221 16.42 5.64 -28.21
N ALA A 222 15.17 6.09 -28.16
CA ALA A 222 14.41 6.50 -29.34
C ALA A 222 14.98 7.79 -29.99
N GLN A 223 15.50 8.72 -29.19
CA GLN A 223 16.13 9.95 -29.65
C GLN A 223 17.59 9.77 -30.08
N ALA A 224 18.22 8.64 -29.73
CA ALA A 224 19.61 8.41 -30.06
C ALA A 224 19.77 8.39 -31.59
N PRO A 225 20.66 9.22 -32.17
CA PRO A 225 20.85 9.24 -33.61
C PRO A 225 21.17 7.82 -34.07
N GLY A 226 20.33 7.30 -34.96
CA GLY A 226 20.53 6.00 -35.57
C GLY A 226 21.95 5.92 -36.10
N ARG A 227 22.67 4.84 -35.79
CA ARG A 227 23.92 4.53 -36.48
C ARG A 227 23.62 4.64 -37.97
N GLY A 228 24.09 5.72 -38.60
CA GLY A 228 23.93 5.93 -40.03
C GLY A 228 24.30 4.63 -40.72
N ALA A 229 23.46 4.18 -41.65
CA ALA A 229 23.84 3.13 -42.56
C ALA A 229 25.22 3.51 -43.10
N ARG A 230 26.25 2.72 -42.79
CA ARG A 230 27.51 2.80 -43.52
C ARG A 230 27.17 2.36 -44.94
N THR A 231 26.83 3.32 -45.79
CA THR A 231 26.72 3.15 -47.24
C THR A 231 28.10 3.03 -47.89
N ASP A 232 29.18 3.06 -47.10
CA ASP A 232 30.53 2.82 -47.59
C ASP A 232 30.86 1.35 -47.42
N LEU A 233 30.37 0.50 -48.32
CA LEU A 233 31.01 -0.74 -48.75
C LEU A 233 30.32 -1.25 -50.02
N THR A 234 31.04 -1.03 -51.13
CA THR A 234 30.97 -1.67 -52.46
C THR A 234 29.74 -1.44 -53.33
#